data_AF-A0A351AQQ5-F1
#
_entry.id   AF-A0A351AQQ5-F1
#
_cell.length_a   1.000
_cell.length_b   1.000
_cell.length_c   1.000
_cell.angle_alpha   90.00
_cell.angle_beta   90.00
_cell.angle_gamma   90.00
#
_symmetry.space_group_name_H-M   'P 1'
#
loop_
_entity.id
_entity.type
_entity.pdbx_description
1 polymer ?
#
loop_
_entity_poly.entity_id
_entity_poly.type
_entity_poly.pdbx_seq_one_letter_code
_entity_poly.pdbx_strand_id
1 'polypeptide(L)'
;MKKIISAIFLALAVIASSSCSKQEADGTEDQTISVKENNLKIPAKGGEGTIEFITESPFEVAVDKDWCQVSVEGNVVTVTAPVNESYESRYATVTVKSDGAESDFTVHQFGFYSTGFEPSDIKATSVGASFDFPYEYEDALTATADADWITVTVTEDNLNVTIAENTTVGSPENPSR
;
A
#
# COMPACT_ATOMS: atom_id res chain seq x y z
N MET A 1 61.28 57.84 25.30
CA MET A 1 61.15 58.37 23.93
C MET A 1 60.53 57.31 23.02
N LYS A 2 59.23 57.42 22.68
CA LYS A 2 58.67 57.24 21.32
C LYS A 2 57.23 57.75 21.35
N LYS A 3 56.84 58.40 20.26
CA LYS A 3 55.84 59.46 20.16
C LYS A 3 54.46 58.91 19.72
N ILE A 4 53.40 59.38 20.39
CA ILE A 4 52.04 59.79 19.94
C ILE A 4 51.53 59.30 18.57
N ILE A 5 50.26 58.84 18.55
CA ILE A 5 49.14 59.21 17.63
C ILE A 5 47.88 58.67 18.34
N SER A 6 47.03 59.47 18.99
CA SER A 6 46.08 60.48 18.47
C SER A 6 44.78 59.89 17.92
N ALA A 7 43.70 60.19 18.66
CA ALA A 7 42.32 60.42 18.21
C ALA A 7 41.47 59.23 17.73
N ILE A 8 40.36 58.98 18.45
CA ILE A 8 38.96 58.87 17.98
C ILE A 8 38.12 58.70 19.27
N PHE A 9 37.53 59.78 19.79
CA PHE A 9 36.18 60.30 19.52
C PHE A 9 35.03 59.39 19.95
N LEU A 10 34.23 59.99 20.85
CA LEU A 10 32.79 59.91 20.97
C LEU A 10 32.19 58.81 21.85
N ALA A 11 31.97 59.22 23.10
CA ALA A 11 30.85 58.76 23.91
C ALA A 11 29.54 58.83 23.11
N LEU A 12 28.76 57.75 23.14
CA LEU A 12 27.32 57.84 23.24
C LEU A 12 26.79 56.60 23.95
N ALA A 13 26.48 56.78 25.23
CA ALA A 13 25.57 55.90 25.93
C ALA A 13 24.15 56.22 25.47
N VAL A 14 23.44 55.24 24.91
CA VAL A 14 21.98 55.21 24.95
C VAL A 14 21.57 53.81 25.40
N ILE A 15 20.87 53.84 26.54
CA ILE A 15 20.23 52.73 27.24
C ILE A 15 18.97 52.38 26.46
N ALA A 16 18.66 51.09 26.33
CA ALA A 16 17.39 50.48 26.76
C ALA A 16 16.90 49.33 25.85
N SER A 17 16.19 48.43 26.52
CA SER A 17 15.22 47.46 26.03
C SER A 17 15.76 46.23 25.28
N SER A 18 16.08 45.23 26.10
CA SER A 18 15.49 43.89 26.00
C SER A 18 14.34 43.77 25.00
N SER A 19 14.65 43.31 23.80
CA SER A 19 13.72 42.53 22.98
C SER A 19 14.37 41.19 22.69
N CYS A 20 14.69 40.45 23.76
CA CYS A 20 14.52 39.02 23.70
C CYS A 20 13.00 38.86 23.67
N SER A 21 12.41 38.90 22.49
CA SER A 21 11.11 38.30 22.27
C SER A 21 11.32 36.86 22.67
N LYS A 22 10.98 36.55 23.93
CA LYS A 22 10.59 35.21 24.31
C LYS A 22 9.48 34.88 23.34
N GLN A 23 9.87 34.21 22.27
CA GLN A 23 8.94 33.39 21.55
C GLN A 23 8.53 32.38 22.59
N GLU A 24 7.37 32.65 23.19
CA GLU A 24 6.55 31.62 23.80
C GLU A 24 6.56 30.51 22.74
N ALA A 25 7.28 29.43 23.05
CA ALA A 25 7.11 28.20 22.32
C ALA A 25 5.66 27.84 22.60
N ASP A 26 4.79 28.23 21.67
CA ASP A 26 3.43 27.78 21.61
C ASP A 26 3.50 26.27 21.72
N GLY A 27 3.13 25.77 22.90
CA GLY A 27 3.17 24.35 23.26
C GLY A 27 2.04 23.60 22.58
N THR A 28 1.80 23.91 21.31
CA THR A 28 0.98 23.11 20.42
C THR A 28 1.91 22.00 19.96
N GLU A 29 1.88 20.86 20.64
CA GLU A 29 2.43 19.64 20.04
C GLU A 29 1.73 19.47 18.70
N ASP A 30 2.48 19.57 17.59
CA ASP A 30 1.91 19.40 16.26
C ASP A 30 1.21 18.04 16.21
N GLN A 31 -0.11 18.05 16.06
CA GLN A 31 -0.92 16.85 15.89
C GLN A 31 -0.39 16.09 14.67
N THR A 32 -0.03 14.82 14.85
CA THR A 32 0.46 13.95 13.77
C THR A 32 -0.53 12.83 13.53
N ILE A 33 -1.10 12.79 12.32
CA ILE A 33 -1.90 11.64 11.88
C ILE A 33 -0.94 10.62 11.27
N SER A 34 -0.76 9.49 11.95
CA SER A 34 0.05 8.38 11.44
C SER A 34 -0.85 7.25 10.93
N VAL A 35 -0.53 6.75 9.74
CA VAL A 35 -1.23 5.65 9.09
C VAL A 35 -0.37 4.40 9.18
N LYS A 36 -0.90 3.29 9.72
CA LYS A 36 -0.14 2.03 9.81
C LYS A 36 0.22 1.47 8.43
N GLU A 37 -0.68 1.63 7.45
CA GLU A 37 -0.46 1.28 6.05
C GLU A 37 -1.12 2.34 5.14
N ASN A 38 -0.35 2.99 4.27
CA ASN A 38 -0.81 4.12 3.46
C ASN A 38 -1.43 3.74 2.11
N ASN A 39 -1.54 2.44 1.81
CA ASN A 39 -2.11 1.94 0.58
C ASN A 39 -3.01 0.74 0.88
N LEU A 40 -4.31 0.90 0.66
CA LEU A 40 -5.26 -0.19 0.71
C LEU A 40 -5.48 -0.75 -0.69
N LYS A 41 -5.30 -2.06 -0.85
CA LYS A 41 -5.57 -2.78 -2.10
C LYS A 41 -6.90 -3.51 -1.99
N ILE A 42 -7.81 -3.26 -2.94
CA ILE A 42 -9.09 -3.95 -3.03
C ILE A 42 -9.12 -4.74 -4.35
N PRO A 43 -9.52 -6.02 -4.35
CA PRO A 43 -9.67 -6.78 -5.58
C PRO A 43 -10.70 -6.15 -6.54
N ALA A 44 -10.61 -6.51 -7.81
CA ALA A 44 -11.58 -6.07 -8.82
C ALA A 44 -13.02 -6.48 -8.48
N LYS A 45 -13.24 -7.55 -7.71
CA LYS A 45 -14.58 -7.96 -7.26
C LYS A 45 -15.25 -6.99 -6.28
N GLY A 46 -14.50 -6.01 -5.78
CA GLY A 46 -14.92 -5.18 -4.66
C GLY A 46 -14.72 -5.88 -3.33
N GLY A 47 -15.30 -5.30 -2.28
CA GLY A 47 -15.15 -5.77 -0.90
C GLY A 47 -14.74 -4.64 0.03
N GLU A 48 -14.23 -5.03 1.19
CA GLU A 48 -13.88 -4.12 2.27
C GLU A 48 -12.40 -4.23 2.62
N GLY A 49 -11.85 -3.11 3.09
CA GLY A 49 -10.53 -3.07 3.70
C GLY A 49 -10.47 -1.99 4.77
N THR A 50 -9.65 -2.20 5.79
CA THR A 50 -9.61 -1.34 6.98
C THR A 50 -8.25 -0.69 7.13
N ILE A 51 -8.25 0.56 7.57
CA ILE A 51 -7.05 1.28 7.97
C ILE A 51 -7.26 1.84 9.38
N GLU A 52 -6.28 1.61 10.25
CA GLU A 52 -6.25 2.13 11.61
C GLU A 52 -5.34 3.37 11.67
N PHE A 53 -5.88 4.44 12.26
CA PHE A 53 -5.17 5.70 12.48
C PHE A 53 -4.76 5.85 13.94
N ILE A 54 -3.62 6.49 14.16
CA ILE A 54 -3.21 6.92 15.49
C ILE A 54 -3.47 8.43 15.57
N THR A 55 -4.50 8.81 16.31
CA THR A 55 -4.90 10.20 16.57
C THR A 55 -5.46 10.30 17.99
N GLU A 56 -5.13 11.40 18.68
CA GLU A 56 -5.64 11.70 20.03
C GLU A 56 -6.94 12.54 19.98
N SER A 57 -7.27 13.05 18.80
CA SER A 57 -8.45 13.88 18.54
C SER A 57 -9.42 13.22 17.55
N PRO A 58 -10.72 13.58 17.63
CA PRO A 58 -11.70 13.22 16.60
C PRO A 58 -11.24 13.69 15.21
N PHE A 59 -11.54 12.90 14.19
CA PHE A 59 -11.16 13.20 12.82
C PHE A 59 -12.35 13.13 11.86
N GLU A 60 -12.22 13.82 10.74
CA GLU A 60 -13.13 13.78 9.62
C GLU A 60 -12.47 13.04 8.45
N VAL A 61 -13.30 12.36 7.65
CA VAL A 61 -12.86 11.60 6.47
C VAL A 61 -13.58 12.11 5.24
N ALA A 62 -12.83 12.36 4.17
CA ALA A 62 -13.35 12.69 2.85
C ALA A 62 -12.79 11.71 1.82
N VAL A 63 -13.57 11.46 0.75
CA VAL A 63 -13.18 10.60 -0.36
C VAL A 63 -13.43 11.31 -1.68
N ASP A 64 -12.49 11.17 -2.62
CA ASP A 64 -12.53 11.91 -3.90
C ASP A 64 -13.29 11.18 -5.02
N LYS A 65 -13.67 9.91 -4.81
CA LYS A 65 -14.42 9.10 -5.77
C LYS A 65 -15.68 8.49 -5.16
N ASP A 66 -16.80 8.63 -5.88
CA ASP A 66 -18.12 8.13 -5.45
C ASP A 66 -18.21 6.60 -5.30
N TRP A 67 -17.38 5.84 -6.02
CA TRP A 67 -17.37 4.38 -5.88
C TRP A 67 -16.70 3.90 -4.59
N CYS A 68 -15.87 4.74 -3.97
CA CYS A 68 -15.13 4.41 -2.76
C CYS A 68 -15.92 4.92 -1.55
N GLN A 69 -16.59 4.02 -0.85
CA GLN A 69 -17.37 4.36 0.35
C GLN A 69 -16.52 4.18 1.60
N VAL A 70 -16.76 5.01 2.61
CA VAL A 70 -16.03 4.95 3.88
C VAL A 70 -16.99 4.98 5.06
N SER A 71 -16.68 4.21 6.10
CA SER A 71 -17.32 4.30 7.41
C SER A 71 -16.27 4.38 8.50
N VAL A 72 -16.55 5.16 9.55
CA VAL A 72 -15.63 5.39 10.66
C VAL A 72 -16.20 4.79 11.93
N GLU A 73 -15.41 3.93 12.58
CA GLU A 73 -15.69 3.39 13.91
C GLU A 73 -14.47 3.58 14.81
N GLY A 74 -14.56 4.53 15.75
CA GLY A 74 -13.42 4.94 16.57
C GLY A 74 -12.27 5.45 15.70
N ASN A 75 -11.11 4.79 15.78
CA ASN A 75 -9.91 5.13 15.00
C ASN A 75 -9.71 4.24 13.76
N VAL A 76 -10.74 3.47 13.38
CA VAL A 76 -10.70 2.59 12.20
C VAL A 76 -11.58 3.19 11.10
N VAL A 77 -10.99 3.35 9.92
CA VAL A 77 -11.70 3.66 8.69
C VAL A 77 -11.86 2.36 7.91
N THR A 78 -13.11 1.97 7.67
CA THR A 78 -13.43 0.88 6.74
C THR A 78 -13.77 1.48 5.40
N VAL A 79 -13.08 1.03 4.35
CA VAL A 79 -13.36 1.37 2.97
C VAL A 79 -14.14 0.21 2.35
N THR A 80 -15.22 0.53 1.65
CA THR A 80 -16.00 -0.43 0.86
C THR A 80 -16.00 0.02 -0.60
N ALA A 81 -15.63 -0.88 -1.51
CA ALA A 81 -15.71 -0.63 -2.94
C ALA A 81 -16.61 -1.68 -3.61
N PRO A 82 -17.47 -1.30 -4.57
CA PRO A 82 -18.22 -2.25 -5.38
C PRO A 82 -17.27 -2.93 -6.39
N VAL A 83 -17.77 -3.92 -7.11
CA VAL A 83 -17.07 -4.53 -8.24
C VAL A 83 -16.56 -3.45 -9.22
N ASN A 84 -15.35 -3.65 -9.76
CA ASN A 84 -14.76 -2.87 -10.84
C ASN A 84 -14.71 -3.73 -12.11
N GLU A 85 -15.76 -3.71 -12.92
CA GLU A 85 -15.84 -4.53 -14.15
C GLU A 85 -14.90 -4.07 -15.28
N SER A 86 -14.16 -2.97 -15.09
CA SER A 86 -13.18 -2.47 -16.05
C SER A 86 -11.90 -3.29 -16.00
N TYR A 87 -11.30 -3.60 -17.15
CA TYR A 87 -9.94 -4.15 -17.23
C TYR A 87 -8.86 -3.24 -16.63
N GLU A 88 -9.16 -1.94 -16.49
CA GLU A 88 -8.26 -0.97 -15.89
C GLU A 88 -8.46 -0.89 -14.37
N SER A 89 -7.35 -0.84 -13.64
CA SER A 89 -7.36 -0.48 -12.23
C SER A 89 -7.86 0.96 -12.04
N ARG A 90 -8.50 1.22 -10.91
CA ARG A 90 -8.94 2.55 -10.50
C ARG A 90 -8.42 2.91 -9.11
N TYR A 91 -8.31 4.20 -8.86
CA TYR A 91 -7.74 4.73 -7.62
C TYR A 91 -8.66 5.79 -7.01
N ALA A 92 -8.73 5.80 -5.68
CA ALA A 92 -9.34 6.85 -4.89
C ALA A 92 -8.37 7.32 -3.83
N THR A 93 -8.46 8.59 -3.46
CA THR A 93 -7.79 9.18 -2.32
C THR A 93 -8.79 9.35 -1.20
N VAL A 94 -8.41 8.87 -0.02
CA VAL A 94 -9.13 9.13 1.22
C VAL A 94 -8.29 10.08 2.05
N THR A 95 -8.88 11.23 2.39
CA THR A 95 -8.24 12.30 3.16
C THR A 95 -8.81 12.30 4.57
N VAL A 96 -7.94 12.24 5.56
CA VAL A 96 -8.27 12.31 6.99
C VAL A 96 -7.78 13.62 7.56
N LYS A 97 -8.65 14.34 8.27
CA LYS A 97 -8.33 15.64 8.90
C LYS A 97 -8.62 15.61 10.38
N SER A 98 -7.69 16.08 11.20
CA SER A 98 -7.80 16.14 12.67
C SER A 98 -7.03 17.36 13.17
N ASP A 99 -7.70 18.28 13.86
CA ASP A 99 -7.11 19.46 14.52
C ASP A 99 -6.03 20.22 13.70
N GLY A 100 -6.29 20.47 12.42
CA GLY A 100 -5.39 21.21 11.53
C GLY A 100 -4.31 20.35 10.85
N ALA A 101 -4.20 19.08 11.19
CA ALA A 101 -3.42 18.08 10.48
C ALA A 101 -4.25 17.39 9.38
N GLU A 102 -3.58 16.98 8.31
CA GLU A 102 -4.17 16.29 7.16
C GLU A 102 -3.28 15.12 6.73
N SER A 103 -3.89 13.99 6.41
CA SER A 103 -3.20 12.81 5.89
C SER A 103 -4.01 12.17 4.78
N ASP A 104 -3.34 11.79 3.70
CA ASP A 104 -3.94 11.11 2.57
C ASP A 104 -3.46 9.66 2.50
N PHE A 105 -4.37 8.76 2.15
CA PHE A 105 -4.01 7.40 1.73
C PHE A 105 -4.73 7.02 0.44
N THR A 106 -4.10 6.12 -0.32
CA THR A 106 -4.62 5.68 -1.61
C THR A 106 -5.34 4.35 -1.47
N VAL A 107 -6.56 4.28 -2.02
CA VAL A 107 -7.28 3.04 -2.28
C VAL A 107 -7.02 2.65 -3.73
N HIS A 108 -6.28 1.57 -3.94
CA HIS A 108 -6.07 0.98 -5.25
C HIS A 108 -7.05 -0.18 -5.42
N GLN A 109 -8.02 -0.02 -6.30
CA GLN A 109 -8.86 -1.13 -6.72
C GLN A 109 -8.39 -1.68 -8.07
N PHE A 110 -8.09 -2.96 -8.12
CA PHE A 110 -7.64 -3.61 -9.34
C PHE A 110 -8.70 -3.62 -10.44
N GLY A 111 -8.24 -3.75 -11.68
CA GLY A 111 -9.09 -3.96 -12.85
C GLY A 111 -9.48 -5.42 -12.97
N PHE A 112 -10.70 -5.68 -13.42
CA PHE A 112 -11.22 -7.01 -13.67
C PHE A 112 -10.55 -7.66 -14.86
N TYR A 113 -9.91 -8.81 -14.64
CA TYR A 113 -9.53 -9.71 -15.71
C TYR A 113 -10.36 -10.98 -15.59
N SER A 114 -11.53 -11.00 -16.24
CA SER A 114 -12.21 -12.26 -16.49
C SER A 114 -12.54 -12.37 -17.97
N THR A 115 -11.89 -13.34 -18.59
CA THR A 115 -12.48 -14.65 -18.92
C THR A 115 -11.34 -15.58 -19.36
N GLY A 116 -11.25 -16.80 -18.81
CA GLY A 116 -10.35 -17.85 -19.32
C GLY A 116 -8.95 -17.91 -18.70
N PHE A 117 -8.83 -17.89 -17.36
CA PHE A 117 -7.59 -18.33 -16.72
C PHE A 117 -7.47 -19.85 -16.84
N GLU A 118 -6.99 -20.28 -18.01
CA GLU A 118 -6.71 -21.67 -18.35
C GLU A 118 -5.27 -21.75 -18.87
N PRO A 119 -4.25 -21.81 -17.98
CA PRO A 119 -2.88 -22.00 -18.45
C PRO A 119 -2.78 -23.33 -19.21
N SER A 120 -2.39 -23.25 -20.48
CA SER A 120 -2.21 -24.40 -21.39
C SER A 120 -0.75 -24.51 -21.86
N ASP A 121 -0.41 -25.65 -22.47
CA ASP A 121 0.91 -25.90 -23.10
C ASP A 121 2.14 -25.75 -22.16
N ILE A 122 1.98 -26.05 -20.87
CA ILE A 122 3.08 -26.08 -19.90
C ILE A 122 4.09 -27.17 -20.29
N LYS A 123 5.37 -26.78 -20.49
CA LYS A 123 6.44 -27.68 -20.91
C LYS A 123 7.56 -27.69 -19.87
N ALA A 124 7.80 -28.85 -19.27
CA ALA A 124 8.97 -29.12 -18.44
C ALA A 124 9.97 -30.02 -19.17
N THR A 125 11.24 -29.94 -18.76
CA THR A 125 12.26 -30.90 -19.18
C THR A 125 12.33 -32.06 -18.17
N SER A 126 13.21 -33.04 -18.41
CA SER A 126 13.34 -34.20 -17.51
C SER A 126 13.74 -33.84 -16.08
N VAL A 127 14.32 -32.67 -15.82
CA VAL A 127 14.71 -32.24 -14.46
C VAL A 127 13.55 -31.63 -13.65
N GLY A 128 12.34 -31.57 -14.20
CA GLY A 128 11.20 -30.89 -13.59
C GLY A 128 11.21 -29.38 -13.79
N ALA A 129 10.15 -28.71 -13.36
CA ALA A 129 10.00 -27.25 -13.42
C ALA A 129 8.86 -26.76 -12.50
N SER A 130 8.89 -25.48 -12.14
CA SER A 130 7.80 -24.80 -11.43
C SER A 130 7.36 -23.57 -12.23
N PHE A 131 6.05 -23.33 -12.28
CA PHE A 131 5.43 -22.25 -13.04
C PHE A 131 4.46 -21.50 -12.15
N ASP A 132 4.55 -20.18 -12.17
CA ASP A 132 3.67 -19.28 -11.44
C ASP A 132 2.69 -18.61 -12.41
N PHE A 133 1.41 -18.70 -12.07
CA PHE A 133 0.33 -18.10 -12.82
C PHE A 133 -0.44 -17.15 -11.89
N PRO A 134 -0.03 -15.87 -11.83
CA PRO A 134 -0.72 -14.89 -11.00
C PRO A 134 -2.14 -14.69 -11.53
N TYR A 135 -3.10 -14.56 -10.61
CA TYR A 135 -4.51 -14.36 -10.95
C TYR A 135 -5.19 -13.47 -9.91
N GLU A 136 -6.23 -12.75 -10.34
CA GLU A 136 -7.05 -11.92 -9.47
C GLU A 136 -8.52 -12.28 -9.74
N TYR A 137 -9.02 -13.34 -9.08
CA TYR A 137 -10.36 -13.90 -9.32
C TYR A 137 -11.32 -13.73 -8.14
N GLU A 138 -12.61 -13.81 -8.46
CA GLU A 138 -13.73 -13.63 -7.54
C GLU A 138 -13.90 -14.78 -6.54
N ASP A 139 -13.76 -16.01 -7.05
CA ASP A 139 -13.98 -17.26 -6.35
C ASP A 139 -12.68 -17.94 -5.92
N ALA A 140 -12.78 -18.83 -4.92
CA ALA A 140 -11.69 -19.73 -4.60
C ALA A 140 -11.38 -20.58 -5.83
N LEU A 141 -10.25 -20.29 -6.49
CA LEU A 141 -9.74 -21.11 -7.57
C LEU A 141 -9.49 -22.51 -6.99
N THR A 142 -10.08 -23.52 -7.61
CA THR A 142 -9.77 -24.91 -7.29
C THR A 142 -8.94 -25.47 -8.42
N ALA A 143 -7.77 -25.98 -8.11
CA ALA A 143 -6.94 -26.71 -9.05
C ALA A 143 -6.70 -28.12 -8.51
N THR A 144 -6.79 -29.09 -9.40
CA THR A 144 -6.43 -30.49 -9.13
C THR A 144 -5.45 -30.97 -10.18
N ALA A 145 -4.56 -31.86 -9.77
CA ALA A 145 -3.66 -32.56 -10.67
C ALA A 145 -4.13 -34.01 -10.81
N ASP A 146 -4.26 -34.49 -12.05
CA ASP A 146 -4.67 -35.87 -12.33
C ASP A 146 -3.49 -36.86 -12.24
N ALA A 147 -2.26 -36.35 -12.18
CA ALA A 147 -1.04 -37.12 -12.05
C ALA A 147 -0.28 -36.74 -10.78
N ASP A 148 0.27 -37.75 -10.10
CA ASP A 148 0.99 -37.62 -8.82
C ASP A 148 2.33 -36.87 -8.93
N TRP A 149 2.93 -36.83 -10.13
CA TRP A 149 4.13 -36.07 -10.43
C TRP A 149 3.87 -34.57 -10.71
N ILE A 150 2.59 -34.14 -10.69
CA ILE A 150 2.19 -32.74 -10.80
C ILE A 150 1.62 -32.29 -9.45
N THR A 151 2.09 -31.17 -8.92
CA THR A 151 1.55 -30.51 -7.72
C THR A 151 0.98 -29.16 -8.11
N VAL A 152 -0.25 -28.89 -7.70
CA VAL A 152 -0.92 -27.59 -7.86
C VAL A 152 -1.15 -26.97 -6.49
N THR A 153 -0.73 -25.72 -6.33
CA THR A 153 -0.96 -24.94 -5.10
C THR A 153 -1.66 -23.64 -5.47
N VAL A 154 -2.79 -23.39 -4.85
CA VAL A 154 -3.56 -22.15 -5.02
C VAL A 154 -3.34 -21.26 -3.80
N THR A 155 -2.85 -20.04 -4.02
CA THR A 155 -2.85 -18.94 -3.05
C THR A 155 -3.95 -17.95 -3.39
N GLU A 156 -4.08 -16.87 -2.63
CA GLU A 156 -5.06 -15.81 -2.87
C GLU A 156 -4.90 -15.14 -4.26
N ASP A 157 -3.67 -15.06 -4.76
CA ASP A 157 -3.28 -14.28 -5.95
C ASP A 157 -2.45 -15.07 -6.98
N ASN A 158 -2.24 -16.38 -6.77
CA ASN A 158 -1.37 -17.18 -7.62
C ASN A 158 -1.75 -18.66 -7.66
N LEU A 159 -1.67 -19.26 -8.84
CA LEU A 159 -1.64 -20.71 -9.03
C LEU A 159 -0.21 -21.13 -9.36
N ASN A 160 0.40 -21.90 -8.46
CA ASN A 160 1.66 -22.55 -8.73
C ASN A 160 1.43 -23.97 -9.27
N VAL A 161 2.09 -24.30 -10.38
CA VAL A 161 2.13 -25.66 -10.95
C VAL A 161 3.57 -26.15 -10.92
N THR A 162 3.81 -27.24 -10.19
CA THR A 162 5.13 -27.87 -10.09
C THR A 162 5.11 -29.26 -10.73
N ILE A 163 6.04 -29.49 -11.65
CA ILE A 163 6.28 -30.76 -12.33
C ILE A 163 7.56 -31.37 -11.76
N ALA A 164 7.45 -32.56 -11.17
CA ALA A 164 8.59 -33.27 -10.59
C ALA A 164 9.61 -33.72 -11.66
N GLU A 165 10.84 -33.96 -11.22
CA GLU A 165 11.87 -34.59 -12.04
C GLU A 165 11.41 -35.97 -12.53
N ASN A 166 11.58 -36.23 -13.83
CA ASN A 166 11.36 -37.54 -14.40
C ASN A 166 12.58 -38.44 -14.15
N THR A 167 12.48 -39.29 -13.13
CA THR A 167 13.53 -40.26 -12.75
C THR A 167 13.42 -41.60 -13.46
N THR A 168 12.45 -41.77 -14.38
CA THR A 168 12.30 -43.00 -15.15
C THR A 168 13.37 -43.10 -16.25
N VAL A 169 14.00 -44.27 -16.37
CA VAL A 169 15.01 -44.54 -17.41
C VAL A 169 14.30 -45.18 -18.61
N GLY A 170 13.89 -44.37 -19.59
CA GLY A 170 13.14 -44.83 -20.78
C GLY A 170 12.35 -43.69 -21.45
N SER A 171 11.73 -43.97 -22.60
CA SER A 171 10.96 -42.98 -23.41
C SER A 171 9.85 -42.31 -22.57
N PRO A 172 9.59 -41.00 -22.72
CA PRO A 172 8.64 -40.28 -21.87
C PRO A 172 7.24 -40.89 -21.96
N GLU A 173 6.65 -41.24 -20.81
CA GLU A 173 5.27 -41.71 -20.76
C GLU A 173 4.32 -40.58 -21.20
N ASN A 174 3.38 -40.94 -22.06
CA ASN A 174 2.39 -40.05 -22.64
C ASN A 174 1.51 -39.42 -21.53
N PRO A 175 1.46 -38.08 -21.40
CA PRO A 175 0.75 -37.39 -20.31
C PRO A 175 -0.79 -37.43 -20.41
N SER A 176 -1.37 -38.35 -21.18
CA SER A 176 -2.80 -38.37 -21.56
C SER A 176 -3.62 -39.47 -20.88
N ARG A 177 -3.31 -39.88 -19.64
CA ARG A 177 -4.02 -40.98 -18.98
C ARG A 177 -4.54 -40.64 -17.60
#